data_AF-A0A2M6ZXQ6-F1
#
_entry.id   AF-A0A2M6ZXQ6-F1
#
_cell.length_a   1.000
_cell.length_b   1.000
_cell.length_c   1.000
_cell.angle_alpha   90.00
_cell.angle_beta   90.00
_cell.angle_gamma   90.00
#
_symmetry.space_group_name_H-M   'P 1'
#
loop_
_entity.id
_entity.type
_entity.pdbx_description
1 polymer ?
#
loop_
_entity_poly.entity_id
_entity_poly.type
_entity_poly.pdbx_seq_one_letter_code
_entity_poly.pdbx_strand_id
1 'polypeptide(L)' 'MTTVVRAIYEERGFRLKKPLDLKLGQEVELIVREVRDIESDPAFDLASLAVETGVSDLATEHDHYLYGLPKRGTQIAE' A
#
# COMPACT_ATOMS: atom_id res chain seq x y z
N MET A 1 29.86 5.26 10.07
CA MET A 1 28.79 4.25 9.88
C MET A 1 27.49 5.01 9.71
N THR A 2 26.79 4.81 8.60
CA THR A 2 25.60 5.60 8.23
C THR A 2 24.35 4.81 8.55
N THR A 3 23.49 5.33 9.43
CA THR A 3 22.22 4.71 9.80
C THR A 3 21.07 5.51 9.20
N VAL A 4 20.25 4.87 8.37
CA VAL A 4 19.07 5.52 7.77
C VAL A 4 17.88 5.29 8.70
N VAL A 5 17.30 6.38 9.20
CA VAL A 5 16.08 6.36 10.02
C VAL A 5 14.95 7.08 9.31
N ARG A 6 13.71 6.60 9.51
CA ARG A 6 12.51 7.27 8.99
C ARG A 6 11.98 8.25 10.02
N ALA A 7 11.72 9.48 9.59
CA ALA A 7 11.17 10.54 10.43
C ALA A 7 10.02 11.24 9.71
N ILE A 8 9.11 11.85 10.48
CA ILE A 8 8.08 12.75 9.98
C ILE A 8 8.44 14.15 10.45
N TYR A 9 8.30 15.14 9.57
CA TYR A 9 8.48 16.54 9.94
C TYR A 9 7.13 17.12 10.39
N GLU A 10 6.99 17.41 11.68
CA GLU A 10 5.77 17.91 12.32
C GLU A 10 6.16 19.09 13.24
N GLU A 11 5.38 20.17 13.25
CA GLU A 11 5.58 21.32 14.16
C GLU A 11 7.01 21.90 14.20
N ARG A 12 7.68 21.93 13.05
CA ARG A 12 9.08 22.36 12.91
C ARG A 12 10.13 21.45 13.56
N GLY A 13 9.76 20.22 13.93
CA GLY A 13 10.66 19.18 14.45
C GLY A 13 10.60 17.88 13.64
N PHE A 14 11.63 17.04 13.76
CA PHE A 14 11.63 15.68 13.20
C PHE A 14 11.22 14.67 14.28
N ARG A 15 10.08 14.00 14.07
CA ARG A 15 9.63 12.89 14.91
C ARG A 15 10.06 11.57 14.28
N LEU A 16 10.98 10.85 14.93
CA LEU A 16 11.43 9.55 14.43
C LEU A 16 10.32 8.50 14.55
N LYS A 17 10.14 7.66 13.53
CA LYS A 17 9.24 6.50 13.59
C LYS A 17 9.77 5.38 14.50
N LYS A 18 11.09 5.31 14.69
CA LYS A 18 11.77 4.38 15.60
C LYS A 18 12.76 5.16 16.47
N PRO A 19 12.89 4.81 17.76
CA PRO A 19 13.91 5.41 18.63
C PRO A 19 15.32 5.24 18.03
N LEU A 20 16.14 6.28 18.14
CA LEU A 20 17.53 6.26 17.75
C LEU A 20 18.37 6.59 18.99
N ASP A 21 19.19 5.64 19.42
CA ASP A 21 20.09 5.84 20.55
C ASP A 21 21.29 6.68 20.12
N LEU A 22 21.28 7.96 20.51
CA LEU A 22 22.40 8.89 20.37
C LEU A 22 22.85 9.35 21.75
N LYS A 23 24.14 9.67 21.88
CA LYS A 23 24.65 10.28 23.11
C LYS A 23 24.21 11.74 23.18
N LEU A 24 23.98 12.22 24.39
CA LEU A 24 23.67 13.63 24.61
C LEU A 24 24.82 14.51 24.11
N GLY A 25 24.51 15.51 23.28
CA GLY A 25 25.51 16.41 22.68
C GLY A 25 26.29 15.82 21.50
N GLN A 26 25.90 14.65 20.98
CA GLN A 26 26.51 14.07 19.81
C GLN A 26 26.11 14.84 18.54
N GLU A 27 27.11 15.44 17.87
CA GLU A 27 26.92 16.07 16.56
C GLU A 27 26.62 15.00 15.49
N VAL A 28 25.61 15.26 14.67
CA VAL A 28 25.16 14.34 13.61
C VAL A 28 24.81 15.13 12.35
N GLU A 29 25.06 14.52 11.20
CA GLU A 29 24.65 15.06 9.89
C GLU A 29 23.28 14.47 9.49
N LEU A 30 22.35 15.34 9.09
CA LEU A 30 21.02 14.94 8.65
C LEU A 30 20.94 14.93 7.12
N ILE A 31 20.73 13.75 6.54
CA ILE A 31 20.46 13.62 5.10
C ILE A 31 18.95 13.49 4.91
N VAL A 32 18.31 14.59 4.49
CA VAL A 32 16.88 14.62 4.22
C VAL A 32 16.63 14.16 2.78
N ARG A 33 15.84 13.09 2.64
CA ARG A 33 15.33 12.63 1.34
C ARG A 33 13.82 12.65 1.40
N GLU A 34 13.20 13.24 0.40
CA GLU A 34 11.75 13.19 0.25
C GLU A 34 11.33 11.74 -0.04
N VAL A 35 10.57 11.14 0.88
CA VAL A 35 9.98 9.82 0.68
C VAL A 35 8.61 10.05 0.11
N ARG A 36 8.44 9.80 -1.19
CA ARG A 36 7.11 9.75 -1.79
C ARG A 36 6.41 8.50 -1.27
N ASP A 37 5.21 8.65 -0.72
CA ASP A 37 4.40 7.51 -0.38
C ASP A 37 4.05 6.74 -1.65
N ILE A 38 4.30 5.43 -1.61
CA ILE A 38 3.95 4.49 -2.69
C ILE A 38 2.42 4.34 -2.80
N GLU A 39 1.66 4.86 -1.82
CA GLU A 39 0.19 4.89 -1.80
C GLU A 39 -0.43 5.64 -2.99
N SER A 40 0.33 6.46 -3.72
CA SER A 40 -0.11 7.00 -5.01
C SER A 40 0.15 6.02 -6.16
N ASP A 41 -0.06 4.72 -5.96
CA ASP A 41 -0.18 3.80 -7.08
C ASP A 41 -1.53 4.11 -7.76
N PRO A 42 -1.57 4.55 -9.02
CA PRO A 42 -2.83 4.80 -9.72
C PRO A 42 -3.68 3.54 -9.88
N ALA A 43 -3.08 2.36 -9.69
CA ALA A 43 -3.76 1.07 -9.65
C ALA A 43 -4.22 0.67 -8.22
N PHE A 44 -3.86 1.45 -7.20
CA PHE A 44 -4.38 1.27 -5.84
C PHE A 44 -5.88 1.53 -5.87
N ASP A 45 -6.65 0.45 -5.71
CA ASP A 45 -8.11 0.45 -5.73
C ASP A 45 -8.77 0.64 -7.12
N LEU A 46 -8.24 -0.04 -8.16
CA LEU A 46 -8.95 -0.17 -9.45
C LEU A 46 -10.38 -0.72 -9.32
N ALA A 47 -10.65 -1.50 -8.28
CA ALA A 47 -11.98 -2.03 -8.01
C ALA A 47 -13.00 -0.93 -7.70
N SER A 48 -12.59 0.18 -7.07
CA SER A 48 -13.47 1.34 -6.82
C SER A 48 -13.97 2.04 -8.07
N LEU A 49 -13.28 1.84 -9.22
CA LEU A 49 -13.67 2.38 -10.51
C LEU A 49 -14.61 1.45 -11.29
N ALA A 50 -14.88 0.25 -10.78
CA ALA A 50 -15.76 -0.71 -11.45
C ALA A 50 -17.22 -0.22 -11.36
N VAL A 51 -17.86 -0.10 -12.53
CA VAL A 51 -19.28 0.23 -12.63
C VAL A 51 -20.09 -1.06 -12.74
N GLU A 52 -21.11 -1.20 -11.90
CA GLU A 52 -22.06 -2.31 -12.00
C GLU A 52 -22.90 -2.16 -13.26
N THR A 53 -22.66 -3.03 -14.24
CA THR A 53 -23.27 -2.92 -15.58
C THR A 53 -24.61 -3.67 -15.70
N GLY A 54 -25.00 -4.44 -14.67
CA GLY A 54 -26.18 -5.32 -14.70
C GLY A 54 -26.03 -6.53 -15.62
N VAL A 55 -24.87 -6.70 -16.26
CA VAL A 55 -24.52 -7.91 -17.02
C VAL A 55 -24.12 -8.99 -16.01
N SER A 56 -24.69 -10.18 -16.14
CA SER A 56 -24.37 -11.29 -15.24
C SER A 56 -22.88 -11.58 -15.22
N ASP A 57 -22.36 -11.96 -14.05
CA ASP A 57 -21.05 -12.58 -13.96
C ASP A 57 -21.12 -13.91 -14.71
N LEU A 58 -20.69 -13.88 -15.97
CA LEU A 58 -20.68 -15.00 -16.90
C LEU A 58 -19.71 -16.11 -16.50
N ALA A 59 -19.09 -15.99 -15.34
CA ALA A 59 -18.15 -16.94 -14.85
C ALA A 59 -18.85 -17.78 -13.74
N THR A 60 -18.56 -19.08 -13.60
CA THR A 60 -19.15 -20.08 -12.69
C THR A 60 -18.35 -20.72 -11.50
N GLU A 61 -17.01 -20.80 -11.44
CA GLU A 61 -16.16 -21.39 -10.36
C GLU A 61 -15.10 -20.47 -9.72
N HIS A 62 -15.17 -20.23 -8.40
CA HIS A 62 -14.32 -19.25 -7.71
C HIS A 62 -12.83 -19.56 -7.63
N ASP A 63 -12.43 -20.78 -7.96
CA ASP A 63 -11.03 -21.13 -8.24
C ASP A 63 -10.44 -20.19 -9.31
N HIS A 64 -11.31 -19.53 -10.08
CA HIS A 64 -11.01 -18.52 -11.09
C HIS A 64 -10.38 -17.28 -10.52
N TYR A 65 -10.91 -16.82 -9.39
CA TYR A 65 -10.47 -15.59 -8.79
C TYR A 65 -9.40 -15.85 -7.73
N LEU A 66 -9.42 -17.01 -7.08
CA LEU A 66 -8.47 -17.37 -6.02
C LEU A 66 -7.18 -18.04 -6.54
N TYR A 67 -7.28 -18.83 -7.60
CA TYR A 67 -6.16 -19.57 -8.20
C TYR A 67 -5.97 -19.27 -9.69
N GLY A 68 -6.77 -18.36 -10.27
CA GLY A 68 -6.75 -18.08 -11.71
C GLY A 68 -7.48 -19.12 -12.58
N LEU A 69 -8.22 -20.06 -12.00
CA LEU A 69 -8.79 -21.24 -12.68
C LEU A 69 -10.24 -21.08 -13.16
N PRO A 70 -10.56 -21.21 -14.44
CA PRO A 70 -11.86 -20.84 -15.03
C PRO A 70 -13.11 -21.40 -14.36
N LYS A 71 -14.24 -20.79 -14.70
CA LYS A 71 -15.49 -20.77 -13.93
C LYS A 71 -16.52 -21.78 -14.58
N ARG A 72 -16.71 -23.07 -14.18
CA ARG A 72 -17.65 -24.15 -14.74
C ARG A 72 -19.18 -24.04 -14.50
N GLY A 73 -19.96 -23.71 -15.55
CA GLY A 73 -21.43 -23.87 -15.65
C GLY A 73 -22.41 -22.73 -15.31
N THR A 74 -22.18 -21.44 -15.63
CA THR A 74 -22.95 -20.29 -15.10
C THR A 74 -24.45 -20.51 -15.23
N GLN A 75 -25.07 -20.84 -14.10
CA GLN A 75 -26.47 -20.61 -13.72
C GLN A 75 -26.47 -20.03 -12.31
N ILE A 76 -27.29 -19.00 -12.11
CA ILE A 76 -27.39 -18.16 -10.92
C ILE A 76 -28.68 -18.54 -10.18
N ALA A 77 -28.63 -18.62 -8.84
CA ALA A 77 -29.70 -18.95 -7.85
C ALA A 77 -29.94 -20.45 -7.59
N GLU A 78 -30.20 -20.93 -6.36
CA GLU A 78 -30.84 -20.33 -5.16
C GLU A 78 -29.93 -20.11 -3.94
#